data_AF-A0A8H7X362-F1
#
_entry.id   AF-A0A8H7X362-F1
#
_cell.length_a   1.000
_cell.length_b   1.000
_cell.length_c   1.000
_cell.angle_alpha   90.00
_cell.angle_beta   90.00
_cell.angle_gamma   90.00
#
_symmetry.space_group_name_H-M   'P 1'
#
loop_
_entity.id
_entity.type
_entity.pdbx_description
1 polymer ?
#
loop_
_entity_poly.entity_id
_entity_poly.type
_entity_poly.pdbx_seq_one_letter_code
_entity_poly.pdbx_strand_id
1 'polypeptide(L)'
;MAWLMKLVKHKGACLVTETIRGDLFSQERSLLRHFNADVIVNASGLASKELASDPSCYPLRGALLRFINDGKDFAKITTAMSIGADVSIDNGIMFLVPRNEDILIVGGIAQRDEWDLDLTLASPVVQHMRTRREVVLPCLKNARLDPEYPLTQGLRPAREKNVRVERDCRTRGGR
;
A
#
# COMPACT_ATOMS: atom_id res chain seq x y z
N MET A 1 -10.82 5.60 3.18
CA MET A 1 -10.29 6.99 3.32
C MET A 1 -11.37 8.04 3.56
N ALA A 2 -12.54 7.97 2.91
CA ALA A 2 -13.62 8.96 3.07
C ALA A 2 -13.98 9.29 4.53
N TRP A 3 -14.08 8.28 5.40
CA TRP A 3 -14.37 8.49 6.82
C TRP A 3 -13.30 9.33 7.53
N LEU A 4 -12.01 9.02 7.34
CA LEU A 4 -10.90 9.78 7.95
C LEU A 4 -10.90 11.23 7.49
N MET A 5 -11.07 11.47 6.19
CA MET A 5 -11.15 12.82 5.63
C MET A 5 -12.32 13.62 6.21
N LYS A 6 -13.49 12.99 6.34
CA LYS A 6 -14.67 13.62 6.96
C LYS A 6 -14.42 13.94 8.43
N LEU A 7 -13.80 13.01 9.17
CA LEU A 7 -13.47 13.19 10.59
C LEU A 7 -12.55 14.40 10.80
N VAL A 8 -11.44 14.49 10.06
CA VAL A 8 -10.48 15.59 10.26
C VAL A 8 -11.07 16.93 9.84
N LYS A 9 -11.85 16.99 8.74
CA LYS A 9 -12.57 18.21 8.34
C LYS A 9 -13.54 18.66 9.43
N HIS A 10 -14.31 17.75 10.02
CA HIS A 10 -15.24 18.07 11.11
C HIS A 10 -14.52 18.58 12.37
N LYS A 11 -13.25 18.21 12.57
CA LYS A 11 -12.40 18.73 13.66
C LYS A 11 -11.71 20.05 13.31
N GLY A 12 -11.99 20.64 12.14
CA GLY A 12 -11.45 21.93 11.72
C GLY A 12 -10.21 21.85 10.80
N ALA A 13 -9.81 20.66 10.34
CA ALA A 13 -8.71 20.56 9.38
C ALA A 13 -9.10 21.12 8.01
N CYS A 14 -8.25 21.98 7.44
CA CYS A 14 -8.32 22.37 6.05
C CYS A 14 -7.64 21.31 5.17
N LEU A 15 -8.30 20.86 4.10
CA LEU A 15 -7.70 19.94 3.14
C LEU A 15 -7.42 20.69 1.83
N VAL A 16 -6.17 20.67 1.39
CA VAL A 16 -5.71 21.30 0.16
C VAL A 16 -5.14 20.21 -0.76
N THR A 17 -5.41 20.31 -2.05
CA THR A 17 -4.88 19.40 -3.07
C THR A 17 -3.79 20.13 -3.85
N GLU A 18 -2.54 19.88 -3.50
CA GLU A 18 -1.36 20.47 -4.14
C GLU A 18 -0.25 19.43 -4.27
N THR A 19 0.74 19.70 -5.14
CA THR A 19 1.92 18.84 -5.31
C THR A 19 3.16 19.61 -4.88
N ILE A 20 3.91 19.03 -3.94
CA ILE A 20 5.21 19.55 -3.50
C ILE A 20 6.29 18.71 -4.18
N ARG A 21 7.29 19.39 -4.76
CA ARG A 21 8.48 18.76 -5.38
C ARG A 21 9.74 19.29 -4.72
N GLY A 22 10.81 18.51 -4.78
CA GLY A 22 12.09 18.82 -4.18
C GLY A 22 12.11 18.63 -2.66
N ASP A 23 13.32 18.73 -2.10
CA ASP A 23 13.56 18.54 -0.68
C ASP A 23 12.77 19.53 0.19
N LEU A 24 12.01 19.02 1.18
CA LEU A 24 11.20 19.83 2.09
C LEU A 24 12.05 20.77 2.93
N PHE A 25 13.24 20.35 3.34
CA PHE A 25 14.11 21.17 4.19
C PHE A 25 14.55 22.46 3.47
N SER A 26 14.82 22.36 2.17
CA SER A 26 15.16 23.49 1.31
C SER A 26 14.03 24.53 1.20
N GLN A 27 12.76 24.10 1.24
CA GLN A 27 11.57 24.95 1.04
C GLN A 27 10.71 25.20 2.30
N GLU A 28 11.08 24.63 3.45
CA GLU A 28 10.33 24.65 4.72
C GLU A 28 9.81 26.05 5.10
N ARG A 29 10.66 27.09 5.12
CA ARG A 29 10.27 28.47 5.46
C ARG A 29 9.21 29.06 4.52
N SER A 30 9.20 28.63 3.26
CA SER A 30 8.19 29.07 2.30
C SER A 30 6.85 28.39 2.59
N LEU A 31 6.88 27.07 2.79
CA LEU A 31 5.69 26.27 3.08
C LEU A 31 5.03 26.66 4.42
N LEU A 32 5.82 26.84 5.48
CA LEU A 32 5.32 27.29 6.79
C LEU A 32 4.60 28.64 6.69
N ARG A 33 5.17 29.60 5.95
CA ARG A 33 4.52 30.91 5.70
C ARG A 33 3.28 30.77 4.85
N HIS A 34 3.33 29.97 3.79
CA HIS A 34 2.21 29.80 2.86
C HIS A 34 0.98 29.19 3.56
N PHE A 35 1.18 28.18 4.39
CA PHE A 35 0.10 27.51 5.14
C PHE A 35 -0.16 28.10 6.52
N ASN A 36 0.53 29.19 6.90
CA ASN A 36 0.51 29.76 8.25
C ASN A 36 0.63 28.69 9.34
N ALA A 37 1.65 27.84 9.20
CA ALA A 37 1.90 26.68 10.05
C ALA A 37 3.17 26.86 10.87
N ASP A 38 3.20 26.24 12.06
CA ASP A 38 4.38 26.22 12.93
C ASP A 38 5.29 25.02 12.64
N VAL A 39 4.72 23.91 12.15
CA VAL A 39 5.42 22.64 11.93
C VAL A 39 4.95 21.94 10.65
N ILE A 40 5.84 21.16 10.05
CA ILE A 40 5.52 20.25 8.94
C ILE A 40 5.71 18.81 9.43
N VAL A 41 4.66 18.00 9.26
CA VAL A 41 4.73 16.54 9.46
C VAL A 41 4.78 15.88 8.09
N ASN A 42 5.93 15.32 7.72
CA ASN A 42 6.08 14.61 6.46
C ASN A 42 5.56 13.17 6.56
N ALA A 43 4.41 12.91 5.93
CA ALA A 43 3.81 11.58 5.80
C ALA A 43 3.67 11.13 4.32
N SER A 44 4.64 11.50 3.48
CA SER A 44 4.56 11.36 2.02
C SER A 44 4.87 9.95 1.45
N GLY A 45 5.13 8.96 2.30
CA GLY A 45 5.42 7.59 1.87
C GLY A 45 6.61 7.53 0.93
N LEU A 46 6.45 6.93 -0.26
CA LEU A 46 7.53 6.78 -1.24
C LEU A 46 8.13 8.10 -1.71
N ALA A 47 7.33 9.18 -1.74
CA ALA A 47 7.83 10.49 -2.12
C ALA A 47 8.85 11.05 -1.10
N SER A 48 9.00 10.45 0.10
CA SER A 48 10.09 10.81 1.03
C SER A 48 11.48 10.53 0.48
N LYS A 49 11.62 9.69 -0.56
CA LYS A 49 12.86 9.54 -1.31
C LYS A 49 13.37 10.89 -1.83
N GLU A 50 12.45 11.73 -2.31
CA GLU A 50 12.71 13.10 -2.77
C GLU A 50 12.53 14.11 -1.62
N LEU A 51 11.32 14.14 -1.03
CA LEU A 51 10.88 15.18 -0.10
C LEU A 51 11.67 15.20 1.22
N ALA A 52 12.25 14.08 1.64
CA ALA A 52 13.07 13.99 2.85
C ALA A 52 14.54 13.68 2.55
N SER A 53 14.93 13.67 1.27
CA SER A 53 16.24 13.18 0.82
C SER A 53 16.60 11.83 1.45
N ASP A 54 15.63 10.90 1.55
CA ASP A 54 15.84 9.59 2.19
C ASP A 54 16.08 8.50 1.11
N PRO A 55 17.35 8.20 0.76
CA PRO A 55 17.66 7.22 -0.27
C PRO A 55 17.29 5.79 0.14
N SER A 56 17.02 5.55 1.43
CA SER A 56 16.65 4.23 1.93
C SER A 56 15.20 3.86 1.63
N CYS A 57 14.39 4.78 1.11
CA CYS A 57 13.03 4.52 0.65
C CYS A 57 13.01 3.89 -0.75
N TYR A 58 12.29 2.78 -0.90
CA TYR A 58 12.16 2.05 -2.16
C TYR A 58 10.74 1.47 -2.30
N PRO A 59 10.24 1.28 -3.53
CA PRO A 59 8.95 0.65 -3.74
C PRO A 59 9.05 -0.84 -3.48
N LEU A 60 8.05 -1.36 -2.79
CA LEU A 60 7.78 -2.79 -2.78
C LEU A 60 6.43 -2.99 -3.45
N ARG A 61 6.45 -3.26 -4.76
CA ARG A 61 5.25 -3.52 -5.55
C ARG A 61 4.57 -4.76 -5.03
N GLY A 62 3.30 -4.62 -4.70
CA GLY A 62 2.46 -5.73 -4.29
C GLY A 62 1.20 -5.81 -5.14
N ALA A 63 0.68 -7.01 -5.28
CA ALA A 63 -0.59 -7.25 -5.93
C ALA A 63 -1.38 -8.37 -5.22
N LEU A 64 -2.71 -8.27 -5.28
CA LEU A 64 -3.68 -9.13 -4.61
C LEU A 64 -4.87 -9.36 -5.56
N LEU A 65 -5.46 -10.54 -5.52
CA LEU A 65 -6.72 -10.84 -6.20
C LEU A 65 -7.90 -10.47 -5.30
N ARG A 66 -9.00 -10.06 -5.93
CA ARG A 66 -10.25 -9.72 -5.26
C ARG A 66 -11.34 -10.67 -5.75
N PHE A 67 -11.83 -11.50 -4.84
CA PHE A 67 -12.90 -12.47 -5.09
C PHE A 67 -14.22 -11.96 -4.51
N ILE A 68 -15.33 -12.27 -5.18
CA ILE A 68 -16.67 -12.06 -4.65
C ILE A 68 -16.90 -13.05 -3.51
N ASN A 69 -17.28 -12.55 -2.34
CA ASN A 69 -17.43 -13.28 -1.08
C ASN A 69 -18.88 -13.19 -0.55
N ASP A 70 -19.85 -13.40 -1.45
CA ASP A 70 -21.29 -13.28 -1.18
C ASP A 70 -21.94 -14.60 -0.73
N GLY A 71 -21.14 -15.67 -0.58
CA GLY A 71 -21.62 -16.99 -0.18
C GLY A 71 -22.12 -17.87 -1.32
N LYS A 72 -22.12 -17.40 -2.58
CA LYS A 72 -22.70 -18.16 -3.72
C LYS A 72 -21.73 -19.14 -4.36
N ASP A 73 -20.50 -18.71 -4.62
CA ASP A 73 -19.47 -19.56 -5.25
C ASP A 73 -18.75 -20.45 -4.24
N PHE A 74 -18.68 -19.99 -2.99
CA PHE A 74 -18.09 -20.67 -1.83
C PHE A 74 -18.69 -20.11 -0.54
N ALA A 75 -18.59 -20.84 0.57
CA ALA A 75 -19.07 -20.38 1.86
C ALA A 75 -18.40 -19.05 2.26
N LYS A 76 -19.20 -18.06 2.66
CA LYS A 76 -18.71 -16.70 2.98
C LYS A 76 -17.61 -16.78 4.05
N ILE A 77 -16.42 -16.30 3.68
CA ILE A 77 -15.26 -16.27 4.58
C ILE A 77 -15.33 -14.99 5.39
N THR A 78 -15.47 -15.12 6.71
CA THR A 78 -15.60 -14.00 7.64
C THR A 78 -14.35 -13.79 8.50
N THR A 79 -13.41 -14.73 8.46
CA THR A 79 -12.19 -14.71 9.26
C THR A 79 -10.98 -14.35 8.39
N ALA A 80 -10.15 -13.43 8.88
CA ALA A 80 -8.86 -13.14 8.26
C ALA A 80 -7.82 -14.20 8.62
N MET A 81 -7.04 -14.65 7.64
CA MET A 81 -6.00 -15.67 7.81
C MET A 81 -4.69 -15.23 7.16
N SER A 82 -3.59 -15.56 7.82
CA SER A 82 -2.23 -15.43 7.31
C SER A 82 -1.58 -16.80 7.36
N ILE A 83 -1.23 -17.34 6.20
CA ILE A 83 -0.62 -18.65 6.05
C ILE A 83 0.81 -18.42 5.60
N GLY A 84 1.78 -18.75 6.46
CA GLY A 84 3.19 -18.75 6.09
C GLY A 84 3.42 -19.83 5.03
N ALA A 85 4.04 -19.48 3.91
CA ALA A 85 4.54 -20.49 2.98
C ALA A 85 5.71 -21.22 3.63
N ASP A 86 5.72 -22.54 3.50
CA ASP A 86 6.89 -23.36 3.87
C ASP A 86 8.12 -22.84 3.11
N VAL A 87 9.26 -22.82 3.78
CA VAL A 87 10.52 -22.16 3.35
C VAL A 87 11.06 -22.75 2.04
N SER A 88 10.59 -23.95 1.69
CA SER A 88 10.90 -24.67 0.45
C SER A 88 10.18 -24.12 -0.79
N ILE A 89 9.12 -23.31 -0.60
CA ILE A 89 8.31 -22.81 -1.71
C ILE A 89 8.17 -21.28 -1.62
N ASP A 90 9.29 -20.59 -1.82
CA ASP A 90 9.35 -19.18 -2.27
C ASP A 90 8.55 -18.19 -1.40
N ASN A 91 9.10 -17.81 -0.23
CA ASN A 91 8.95 -16.60 0.61
C ASN A 91 7.62 -15.80 0.65
N GLY A 92 6.51 -16.32 0.14
CA GLY A 92 5.26 -15.59 -0.06
C GLY A 92 4.22 -15.95 0.98
N ILE A 93 3.97 -15.05 1.94
CA ILE A 93 2.84 -15.22 2.86
C ILE A 93 1.53 -15.14 2.06
N MET A 94 0.65 -16.13 2.27
CA MET A 94 -0.71 -16.08 1.75
C MET A 94 -1.60 -15.35 2.73
N PHE A 95 -2.22 -14.26 2.28
CA PHE A 95 -3.21 -13.53 3.06
C PHE A 95 -4.59 -13.77 2.48
N LEU A 96 -5.54 -14.10 3.36
CA LEU A 96 -6.97 -14.11 3.07
C LEU A 96 -7.63 -13.09 4.00
N VAL A 97 -8.16 -12.02 3.42
CA VAL A 97 -8.70 -10.91 4.21
C VAL A 97 -10.07 -10.53 3.68
N PRO A 98 -11.17 -10.85 4.40
CA PRO A 98 -12.47 -10.28 4.09
C PRO A 98 -12.42 -8.78 4.34
N ARG A 99 -12.70 -7.97 3.33
CA ARG A 99 -12.46 -6.52 3.38
C ARG A 99 -13.72 -5.71 3.67
N ASN A 100 -14.80 -6.06 3.01
CA ASN A 100 -16.15 -5.53 3.20
C ASN A 100 -17.12 -6.72 3.16
N GLU A 101 -18.42 -6.46 3.01
CA GLU A 101 -19.43 -7.52 2.99
C GLU A 101 -19.14 -8.62 1.97
N ASP A 102 -18.75 -8.25 0.74
CA ASP A 102 -18.77 -9.18 -0.38
C ASP A 102 -17.44 -9.29 -1.13
N ILE A 103 -16.32 -8.82 -0.53
CA ILE A 103 -14.99 -8.94 -1.13
C ILE A 103 -14.03 -9.66 -0.21
N LEU A 104 -13.44 -10.74 -0.74
CA LEU A 104 -12.28 -11.42 -0.18
C LEU A 104 -11.03 -11.01 -0.94
N ILE A 105 -10.05 -10.47 -0.22
CA ILE A 105 -8.73 -10.17 -0.78
C ILE A 105 -7.81 -11.37 -0.54
N VAL A 106 -7.19 -11.86 -1.62
CA VAL A 106 -6.29 -13.01 -1.61
C VAL A 106 -4.94 -12.61 -2.19
N GLY A 107 -3.88 -12.78 -1.43
CA GLY A 107 -2.53 -12.35 -1.84
C GLY A 107 -1.39 -13.18 -1.28
N GLY A 108 -0.14 -12.72 -1.37
CA GLY A 108 0.26 -11.51 -2.08
C GLY A 108 1.58 -11.62 -2.81
N ILE A 109 1.74 -10.77 -3.83
CA ILE A 109 3.01 -10.52 -4.52
C ILE A 109 3.79 -9.46 -3.74
N ALA A 110 5.12 -9.57 -3.77
CA ALA A 110 6.05 -8.58 -3.24
C ALA A 110 7.29 -8.54 -4.15
N GLN A 111 7.47 -7.45 -4.88
CA GLN A 111 8.60 -7.24 -5.79
C GLN A 111 9.30 -5.94 -5.41
N ARG A 112 10.57 -6.06 -5.06
CA ARG A 112 11.41 -4.93 -4.64
C ARG A 112 11.82 -4.11 -5.85
N ASP A 113 11.88 -2.79 -5.69
CA ASP A 113 12.40 -1.83 -6.69
C ASP A 113 11.60 -1.77 -8.01
N GLU A 114 10.46 -2.46 -8.07
CA GLU A 114 9.49 -2.35 -9.16
C GLU A 114 8.57 -1.15 -8.95
N TRP A 115 8.58 -0.22 -9.91
CA TRP A 115 7.78 1.01 -9.87
C TRP A 115 6.50 0.91 -10.69
N ASP A 116 6.52 0.12 -11.75
CA ASP A 116 5.41 0.06 -12.69
C ASP A 116 4.23 -0.71 -12.10
N LEU A 117 3.02 -0.17 -12.26
CA LEU A 117 1.78 -0.84 -11.85
C LEU A 117 1.10 -1.46 -13.08
N ASP A 118 1.82 -2.36 -13.74
CA ASP A 118 1.48 -2.94 -15.04
C ASP A 118 1.05 -4.42 -14.98
N LEU A 119 0.93 -4.98 -13.77
CA LEU A 119 0.50 -6.37 -13.62
C LEU A 119 -0.94 -6.55 -14.12
N THR A 120 -1.17 -7.65 -14.82
CA THR A 120 -2.48 -8.08 -15.31
C THR A 120 -2.78 -9.49 -14.81
N LEU A 121 -4.02 -9.95 -14.99
CA LEU A 121 -4.38 -11.34 -14.69
C LEU A 121 -3.59 -12.37 -15.52
N ALA A 122 -3.04 -11.95 -16.67
CA ALA A 122 -2.21 -12.78 -17.54
C ALA A 122 -0.72 -12.76 -17.16
N SER A 123 -0.30 -11.85 -16.28
CA SER A 123 1.10 -11.80 -15.84
C SER A 123 1.51 -13.13 -15.19
N PRO A 124 2.66 -13.73 -15.55
CA PRO A 124 3.06 -15.04 -15.03
C PRO A 124 3.09 -15.11 -13.50
N VAL A 125 3.53 -14.04 -12.83
CA VAL A 125 3.57 -13.94 -11.37
C VAL A 125 2.16 -13.96 -10.75
N VAL A 126 1.15 -13.37 -11.41
CA VAL A 126 -0.24 -13.35 -10.95
C VAL A 126 -0.90 -14.72 -11.16
N GLN A 127 -0.66 -15.34 -12.31
CA GLN A 127 -1.13 -16.71 -12.57
C GLN A 127 -0.52 -17.71 -11.60
N HIS A 128 0.80 -17.64 -11.39
CA HIS A 128 1.50 -18.48 -10.42
C HIS A 128 0.97 -18.27 -8.99
N MET A 129 0.73 -17.01 -8.60
CA MET A 129 0.08 -16.71 -7.33
C MET A 129 -1.28 -17.42 -7.26
N ARG A 130 -2.17 -17.19 -8.23
CA ARG A 130 -3.53 -17.76 -8.26
C ARG A 130 -3.53 -19.29 -8.11
N THR A 131 -2.80 -19.99 -8.98
CA THR A 131 -2.76 -21.46 -8.99
C THR A 131 -2.38 -22.04 -7.63
N ARG A 132 -1.41 -21.42 -6.94
CA ARG A 132 -0.98 -21.88 -5.61
C ARG A 132 -2.03 -21.66 -4.53
N ARG A 133 -2.76 -20.55 -4.60
CA ARG A 133 -3.82 -20.24 -3.63
C ARG A 133 -5.02 -21.14 -3.85
N GLU A 134 -5.28 -21.55 -5.08
CA GLU A 134 -6.29 -22.56 -5.42
C GLU A 134 -5.92 -23.98 -4.96
N VAL A 135 -4.64 -24.28 -4.71
CA VAL A 135 -4.23 -25.53 -4.06
C VAL A 135 -4.56 -25.50 -2.57
N VAL A 136 -4.28 -24.38 -1.90
CA VAL A 136 -4.54 -24.20 -0.46
C VAL A 136 -6.04 -24.04 -0.16
N LEU A 137 -6.76 -23.33 -1.03
CA LEU A 137 -8.19 -23.09 -0.91
C LEU A 137 -8.93 -23.47 -2.21
N PRO A 138 -9.21 -24.78 -2.43
CA PRO A 138 -9.80 -25.28 -3.67
C PRO A 138 -11.12 -24.63 -4.09
N CYS A 139 -11.90 -24.11 -3.13
CA CYS A 139 -13.15 -23.41 -3.42
C CYS A 139 -12.96 -22.13 -4.25
N LEU A 140 -11.73 -21.59 -4.36
CA LEU A 140 -11.44 -20.39 -5.16
C LEU A 140 -11.27 -20.67 -6.66
N LYS A 141 -11.11 -21.93 -7.10
CA LYS A 141 -10.83 -22.27 -8.51
C LYS A 141 -11.85 -21.68 -9.48
N ASN A 142 -13.12 -21.77 -9.12
CA ASN A 142 -14.25 -21.31 -9.93
C ASN A 142 -14.92 -20.06 -9.35
N ALA A 143 -14.33 -19.45 -8.32
CA ALA A 143 -14.88 -18.28 -7.68
C ALA A 143 -14.79 -17.06 -8.59
N ARG A 144 -15.84 -16.24 -8.59
CA ARG A 144 -15.86 -14.99 -9.36
C ARG A 144 -14.87 -13.99 -8.77
N LEU A 145 -14.16 -13.30 -9.65
CA LEU A 145 -13.39 -12.12 -9.28
C LEU A 145 -14.29 -10.89 -9.26
N ASP A 146 -13.87 -9.88 -8.52
CA ASP A 146 -14.44 -8.53 -8.58
C ASP A 146 -14.44 -8.04 -10.04
N PRO A 147 -15.61 -7.74 -10.64
CA PRO A 147 -15.69 -7.35 -12.04
C PRO A 147 -15.12 -5.95 -12.30
N GLU A 148 -15.10 -5.07 -11.30
CA GLU A 148 -14.58 -3.70 -11.46
C GLU A 148 -13.07 -3.66 -11.25
N TYR A 149 -12.58 -4.41 -10.26
CA TYR A 149 -11.17 -4.36 -9.88
C TYR A 149 -10.67 -5.74 -9.43
N PRO A 150 -10.48 -6.70 -10.36
CA PRO A 150 -10.16 -8.09 -10.02
C PRO A 150 -8.75 -8.27 -9.47
N LEU A 151 -7.82 -7.42 -9.90
CA LEU A 151 -6.42 -7.39 -9.46
C LEU A 151 -6.13 -6.01 -8.89
N THR A 152 -5.87 -5.95 -7.58
CA THR A 152 -5.37 -4.73 -6.96
C THR A 152 -3.86 -4.76 -6.89
N GLN A 153 -3.23 -3.64 -7.21
CA GLN A 153 -1.79 -3.47 -7.10
C GLN A 153 -1.43 -2.10 -6.54
N GLY A 154 -0.27 -2.00 -5.92
CA GLY A 154 0.22 -0.76 -5.34
C GLY A 154 1.66 -0.87 -4.87
N LEU A 155 2.27 0.28 -4.62
CA LEU A 155 3.64 0.37 -4.16
C LEU A 155 3.64 0.62 -2.64
N ARG A 156 4.16 -0.34 -1.88
CA ARG A 156 4.34 -0.15 -0.43
C ARG A 156 5.55 0.78 -0.22
N PRO A 157 5.46 1.79 0.67
CA PRO A 157 6.56 2.68 1.00
C PRO A 157 7.57 1.98 1.92
N ALA A 158 8.31 1.03 1.37
CA ALA A 158 9.31 0.29 2.12
C ALA A 158 10.55 1.17 2.35
N ARG A 159 11.26 0.83 3.43
CA ARG A 159 12.48 1.50 3.86
C ARG A 159 13.48 0.45 4.35
N GLU A 160 14.78 0.70 4.19
CA GLU A 160 15.81 -0.27 4.62
C GLU A 160 15.75 -0.53 6.13
N LYS A 161 15.48 0.54 6.89
CA LYS A 161 15.20 0.49 8.32
C LYS A 161 13.70 0.60 8.57
N ASN A 162 13.32 0.55 9.84
CA ASN A 162 11.92 0.73 10.25
C ASN A 162 11.39 2.15 9.90
N VAL A 163 10.10 2.36 10.16
CA VAL A 163 9.40 3.65 10.02
C VAL A 163 10.23 4.77 10.66
N ARG A 164 10.36 5.89 9.95
CA ARG A 164 11.08 7.08 10.42
C ARG A 164 10.13 7.97 11.22
N VAL A 165 10.29 8.00 12.54
CA VAL A 165 9.58 8.91 13.45
C VAL A 165 10.61 9.68 14.27
N GLU A 166 11.08 10.77 13.69
CA GLU A 166 12.13 11.60 14.28
C GLU A 166 12.01 13.03 13.75
N ARG A 167 12.65 13.98 14.45
CA ARG A 167 12.81 15.34 13.96
C ARG A 167 13.89 15.36 12.88
N ASP A 168 13.70 16.21 11.87
CA ASP A 168 14.77 16.52 10.92
C ASP A 168 15.87 17.34 11.62
N CYS A 169 17.06 16.76 11.76
CA CYS A 169 18.21 17.36 12.41
C CYS A 169 19.15 18.11 11.45
N ARG A 170 18.79 18.22 10.16
CA ARG A 170 19.61 18.97 9.19
C ARG A 170 19.70 20.44 9.62
N THR A 171 20.90 21.00 9.56
CA THR A 171 21.14 22.41 9.87
C THR A 171 21.31 23.18 8.57
N ARG A 172 20.71 24.37 8.49
CA ARG A 172 21.03 25.32 7.41
C ARG A 172 22.47 25.76 7.67
N GLY A 173 23.37 25.60 6.69
CA GLY A 173 24.77 25.99 6.85
C GLY A 173 24.86 27.39 7.47
N GLY A 174 25.56 27.47 8.60
CA GLY A 174 25.90 28.76 9.21
C GLY A 174 26.80 29.53 8.25
N ARG A 175 26.50 30.82 8.07
CA ARG A 175 27.56 31.76 7.69
C ARG A 175 28.52 31.90 8.85
#